data_AF-A0A947Y535-F1
#
_entry.id   AF-A0A947Y535-F1
#
_cell.length_a   1.000
_cell.length_b   1.000
_cell.length_c   1.000
_cell.angle_alpha   90.00
_cell.angle_beta   90.00
_cell.angle_gamma   90.00
#
_symmetry.space_group_name_H-M   'P 1'
#
loop_
_entity.id
_entity.type
_entity.pdbx_description
1 polymer ?
#
loop_
_entity_poly.entity_id
_entity_poly.type
_entity_poly.pdbx_seq_one_letter_code
_entity_poly.pdbx_strand_id
1 'polypeptide(L)'
;MAQLRFFAFVFIALQLSFTPMVGAAEMSASFSLGKQYFDQGRFEEAYTELHKAFLQDPGNQDLNFDLGRAAYETGRFEEAIMAYERVLIANPEANRVKLEIARANLQLGSREIAKQYFKEVLATNPPEQVWKNIEKFLASIEEAEQKHFVNGTFTLGHAWDDNARSAPVSDRISAGLFEFQLTGQSASPQSDQTNNATLILNHIYKNEEYPYLWKTAATSYNALYQSLYDLDVNYLGLTSGPVFQQDNFVWDLQALVSHIDVEHDRYQGAFGAASSLTYLFSKNIMGTVAIKAEEKNNYVDPGRDALNLILSAGPILLVDQNRLSLLFNKEKENADNEVNSYDRFGWKFRYDRNLPYDFAAFAGLGFTITDYDARHPFFSAYRNDEVQELTAGVSRLLWQDAAKNQALIMQLGHTYTNSESNIDLYTYRKNVTELNLTVSF
;
A
#
# COMPACT_ATOMS: atom_id res chain seq x y z
N MET A 1 2.83 22.74 79.18
CA MET A 1 1.52 23.40 79.38
C MET A 1 0.42 22.41 79.00
N ALA A 2 -0.65 22.34 79.80
CA ALA A 2 -1.96 21.69 79.58
C ALA A 2 -1.98 20.14 79.44
N GLN A 3 -2.35 19.36 80.49
CA GLN A 3 -3.70 18.97 80.99
C GLN A 3 -4.28 17.73 80.26
N LEU A 4 -4.45 16.57 80.94
CA LEU A 4 -5.70 15.97 81.50
C LEU A 4 -6.74 15.57 80.41
N ARG A 5 -7.53 14.47 80.39
CA ARG A 5 -7.90 13.36 81.30
C ARG A 5 -8.91 12.42 80.57
N PHE A 6 -8.97 11.14 80.98
CA PHE A 6 -10.16 10.27 81.22
C PHE A 6 -11.05 9.83 80.02
N PHE A 7 -11.76 8.68 79.96
CA PHE A 7 -12.10 7.57 80.89
C PHE A 7 -12.66 6.34 80.11
N ALA A 8 -12.42 5.15 80.68
CA ALA A 8 -13.28 3.96 80.88
C ALA A 8 -14.39 3.49 79.88
N PHE A 9 -14.27 2.18 79.57
CA PHE A 9 -15.26 1.08 79.58
C PHE A 9 -16.70 1.34 79.12
N VAL A 10 -17.22 0.49 78.22
CA VAL A 10 -18.28 -0.50 78.51
C VAL A 10 -18.25 -1.62 77.45
N PHE A 11 -18.18 -2.86 77.93
CA PHE A 11 -18.49 -4.10 77.20
C PHE A 11 -20.02 -4.20 77.03
N ILE A 12 -20.53 -4.31 75.80
CA ILE A 12 -21.86 -4.87 75.54
C ILE A 12 -21.67 -6.03 74.58
N ALA A 13 -21.80 -7.24 75.13
CA ALA A 13 -22.04 -8.44 74.37
C ALA A 13 -23.46 -8.36 73.80
N LEU A 14 -23.57 -8.31 72.47
CA LEU A 14 -24.81 -8.67 71.78
C LEU A 14 -24.57 -10.01 71.09
N GLN A 15 -25.00 -11.08 71.73
CA GLN A 15 -25.17 -12.36 71.06
C GLN A 15 -26.33 -12.22 70.08
N LEU A 16 -26.00 -12.15 68.79
CA LEU A 16 -26.94 -12.49 67.73
C LEU A 16 -26.62 -13.91 67.30
N SER A 17 -27.51 -14.81 67.68
CA SER A 17 -27.59 -16.18 67.20
C SER A 17 -27.63 -16.20 65.68
N PHE A 18 -26.49 -16.47 65.05
CA PHE A 18 -26.46 -16.82 63.63
C PHE A 18 -26.97 -18.26 63.51
N THR A 19 -28.27 -18.39 63.30
CA THR A 19 -28.81 -19.60 62.69
C THR A 19 -28.19 -19.71 61.29
N PRO A 20 -27.64 -20.86 60.88
CA PRO A 20 -27.27 -21.04 59.49
C PRO A 20 -28.59 -21.17 58.74
N MET A 21 -29.10 -20.05 58.23
CA MET A 21 -30.13 -20.07 57.22
C MET A 21 -29.47 -20.57 55.93
N VAL A 22 -29.33 -21.90 55.84
CA VAL A 22 -29.28 -22.59 54.55
C VAL A 22 -30.71 -22.53 54.02
N GLY A 23 -31.14 -21.33 53.63
CA GLY A 23 -32.23 -21.16 52.70
C GLY A 23 -31.65 -21.46 51.35
N ALA A 24 -32.12 -22.52 50.69
CA ALA A 24 -32.01 -22.57 49.24
C ALA A 24 -32.57 -21.24 48.71
N ALA A 25 -31.74 -20.44 48.05
CA ALA A 25 -32.15 -19.13 47.55
C ALA A 25 -33.32 -19.35 46.58
N GLU A 26 -34.53 -19.05 47.04
CA GLU A 26 -35.70 -19.08 46.19
C GLU A 26 -35.51 -17.98 45.15
N MET A 27 -35.38 -18.39 43.88
CA MET A 27 -35.16 -17.47 42.76
C MET A 27 -36.27 -16.41 42.78
N SER A 28 -35.90 -15.12 42.89
CA SER A 28 -36.90 -14.06 42.92
C SER A 28 -37.77 -14.11 41.66
N ALA A 29 -39.05 -13.73 41.78
CA ALA A 29 -39.97 -13.73 40.64
C ALA A 29 -39.42 -12.88 39.47
N SER A 30 -38.74 -11.78 39.77
CA SER A 30 -38.04 -10.94 38.79
C SER A 30 -36.86 -11.65 38.12
N PHE A 31 -36.08 -12.46 38.84
CA PHE A 31 -34.98 -13.23 38.22
C PHE A 31 -35.53 -14.30 37.27
N SER A 32 -36.55 -15.05 37.70
CA SER A 32 -37.20 -16.07 36.85
C SER A 32 -37.77 -15.45 35.57
N LEU A 33 -38.47 -14.32 35.70
CA LEU A 33 -39.07 -13.61 34.58
C LEU A 33 -38.02 -13.01 33.64
N GLY A 34 -36.96 -12.42 34.19
CA GLY A 34 -35.84 -11.89 33.42
C GLY A 34 -35.13 -12.97 32.60
N LYS A 35 -34.89 -14.15 33.20
CA LYS A 35 -34.33 -15.31 32.50
C LYS A 35 -35.26 -15.82 31.39
N GLN A 36 -36.56 -15.88 31.66
CA GLN A 36 -37.55 -16.26 30.65
C GLN A 36 -37.56 -15.29 29.46
N TYR A 37 -37.47 -13.98 29.70
CA TYR A 37 -37.34 -13.00 28.62
C TYR A 37 -36.03 -13.15 27.86
N PHE A 38 -34.93 -13.43 28.57
CA PHE A 38 -33.63 -13.67 27.95
C PHE A 38 -33.69 -14.87 26.98
N ASP A 39 -34.25 -15.99 27.43
CA ASP A 39 -34.40 -17.21 26.63
C ASP A 39 -35.34 -17.01 25.41
N GLN A 40 -36.25 -16.03 25.48
CA GLN A 40 -37.11 -15.61 24.37
C GLN A 40 -36.43 -14.62 23.40
N GLY A 41 -35.19 -14.21 23.65
CA GLY A 41 -34.48 -13.18 22.88
C GLY A 41 -34.98 -11.74 23.14
N ARG A 42 -35.81 -11.55 24.18
CA ARG A 42 -36.38 -10.26 24.58
C ARG A 42 -35.43 -9.56 25.55
N PHE A 43 -34.28 -9.14 25.03
CA PHE A 43 -33.14 -8.73 25.86
C PHE A 43 -33.38 -7.44 26.66
N GLU A 44 -34.19 -6.51 26.16
CA GLU A 44 -34.54 -5.28 26.89
C GLU A 44 -35.43 -5.55 28.10
N GLU A 45 -36.46 -6.37 27.93
CA GLU A 45 -37.31 -6.80 29.04
C GLU A 45 -36.54 -7.67 30.02
N ALA A 46 -35.64 -8.53 29.52
CA ALA A 46 -34.75 -9.33 30.35
C ALA A 46 -33.87 -8.44 31.22
N TYR A 47 -33.17 -7.47 30.63
CA TYR A 47 -32.33 -6.53 31.35
C TYR A 47 -33.14 -5.80 32.44
N THR A 48 -34.34 -5.33 32.12
CA THR A 48 -35.20 -4.61 33.07
C THR A 48 -35.56 -5.48 34.29
N GLU A 49 -35.99 -6.72 34.08
CA GLU A 49 -36.37 -7.62 35.19
C GLU A 49 -35.16 -8.16 35.96
N LEU A 50 -34.04 -8.44 35.28
CA LEU A 50 -32.78 -8.83 35.91
C LEU A 50 -32.19 -7.68 36.75
N HIS A 51 -32.32 -6.43 36.31
CA HIS A 51 -31.88 -5.28 37.08
C HIS A 51 -32.73 -5.10 38.36
N LYS A 52 -34.05 -5.32 38.29
CA LYS A 52 -34.92 -5.34 39.49
C LYS A 52 -34.52 -6.44 40.46
N ALA A 53 -34.24 -7.64 39.95
CA ALA A 53 -33.76 -8.75 40.78
C ALA A 53 -32.41 -8.42 41.43
N PHE A 54 -31.50 -7.76 40.69
CA PHE A 54 -30.19 -7.35 41.19
C PHE A 54 -30.29 -6.41 42.40
N LEU A 55 -31.27 -5.51 42.42
CA LEU A 55 -31.50 -4.63 43.58
C LEU A 55 -31.92 -5.38 44.86
N GLN A 56 -32.45 -6.60 44.74
CA GLN A 56 -32.86 -7.43 45.87
C GLN A 56 -31.74 -8.34 46.38
N ASP A 57 -30.94 -8.88 45.46
CA ASP A 57 -29.81 -9.75 45.78
C ASP A 57 -28.57 -9.42 44.93
N PRO A 58 -27.81 -8.37 45.32
CA PRO A 58 -26.65 -7.92 44.54
C PRO A 58 -25.50 -8.93 44.46
N GLY A 59 -25.43 -9.88 45.39
CA GLY A 59 -24.33 -10.84 45.53
C GLY A 59 -24.51 -12.13 44.72
N ASN A 60 -25.66 -12.32 44.10
CA ASN A 60 -25.97 -13.54 43.35
C ASN A 60 -25.18 -13.61 42.04
N GLN A 61 -24.27 -14.57 41.92
CA GLN A 61 -23.38 -14.71 40.76
C GLN A 61 -24.14 -15.03 39.46
N ASP A 62 -25.12 -15.94 39.51
CA ASP A 62 -25.87 -16.35 38.33
C ASP A 62 -26.72 -15.19 37.79
N LEU A 63 -27.37 -14.46 38.69
CA LEU A 63 -28.11 -13.25 38.35
C LEU A 63 -27.21 -12.18 37.72
N ASN A 64 -26.03 -11.96 38.29
CA ASN A 64 -25.06 -11.00 37.75
C ASN A 64 -24.54 -11.41 36.38
N PHE A 65 -24.33 -12.71 36.16
CA PHE A 65 -23.95 -13.23 34.85
C PHE A 65 -25.05 -13.02 33.80
N ASP A 66 -26.29 -13.37 34.12
CA ASP A 66 -27.44 -13.19 33.22
C ASP A 66 -27.74 -11.70 32.96
N LEU A 67 -27.62 -10.84 33.98
CA LEU A 67 -27.74 -9.39 33.85
C LEU A 67 -26.66 -8.83 32.91
N GLY A 68 -25.41 -9.28 33.07
CA GLY A 68 -24.31 -8.88 32.18
C GLY A 68 -24.56 -9.30 30.74
N ARG A 69 -25.11 -10.49 30.52
CA ARG A 69 -25.48 -10.95 29.17
C ARG A 69 -26.61 -10.12 28.57
N ALA A 70 -27.67 -9.85 29.32
CA ALA A 70 -28.76 -9.00 28.85
C ALA A 70 -28.28 -7.57 28.54
N ALA A 71 -27.40 -7.02 29.37
CA ALA A 71 -26.76 -5.71 29.12
C ALA A 71 -25.92 -5.72 27.84
N TYR A 72 -25.13 -6.78 27.61
CA TYR A 72 -24.33 -6.92 26.38
C TYR A 72 -25.19 -6.96 25.12
N GLU A 73 -26.25 -7.78 25.10
CA GLU A 73 -27.13 -7.93 23.93
C GLU A 73 -27.96 -6.67 23.65
N THR A 74 -28.09 -5.78 24.63
CA THR A 74 -28.76 -4.47 24.49
C THR A 74 -27.80 -3.32 24.20
N GLY A 75 -26.50 -3.60 24.00
CA GLY A 75 -25.49 -2.59 23.70
C GLY A 75 -25.00 -1.79 24.91
N ARG A 76 -25.37 -2.18 26.14
CA ARG A 76 -24.95 -1.55 27.40
C ARG A 76 -23.65 -2.19 27.90
N PHE A 77 -22.57 -2.00 27.16
CA PHE A 77 -21.33 -2.76 27.36
C PHE A 77 -20.63 -2.43 28.69
N GLU A 78 -20.65 -1.19 29.15
CA GLU A 78 -20.07 -0.79 30.44
C GLU A 78 -20.81 -1.47 31.60
N GLU A 79 -22.14 -1.47 31.56
CA GLU A 79 -22.97 -2.13 32.58
C GLU A 79 -22.79 -3.64 32.55
N ALA A 80 -22.62 -4.22 31.35
CA ALA A 80 -22.28 -5.63 31.20
C ALA A 80 -20.95 -5.96 31.91
N ILE A 81 -19.90 -5.15 31.68
CA ILE A 81 -18.60 -5.31 32.32
C ILE A 81 -18.75 -5.22 33.84
N MET A 82 -19.45 -4.22 34.38
CA MET A 82 -19.67 -4.10 35.82
C MET A 82 -20.39 -5.32 36.42
N ALA A 83 -21.41 -5.84 35.73
CA ALA A 83 -22.12 -7.04 36.19
C ALA A 83 -21.22 -8.27 36.18
N TYR A 84 -20.40 -8.45 35.15
CA TYR A 84 -19.42 -9.53 35.06
C TYR A 84 -18.29 -9.42 36.08
N GLU A 85 -17.77 -8.21 36.33
CA GLU A 85 -16.74 -7.97 37.36
C GLU A 85 -17.22 -8.39 38.75
N ARG A 86 -18.51 -8.17 39.08
CA ARG A 86 -19.10 -8.68 40.33
C ARG A 86 -19.06 -10.21 40.43
N VAL A 87 -19.19 -10.93 39.30
CA VAL A 87 -19.00 -12.38 39.28
C VAL A 87 -17.53 -12.74 39.52
N LEU A 88 -16.59 -12.02 38.90
CA LEU A 88 -15.15 -12.25 39.08
C LEU A 88 -14.65 -11.95 40.50
N ILE A 89 -15.24 -10.98 41.21
CA ILE A 89 -14.91 -10.70 42.62
C ILE A 89 -15.14 -11.95 43.48
N ALA A 90 -16.21 -12.69 43.21
CA ALA A 90 -16.57 -13.87 43.98
C ALA A 90 -15.98 -15.18 43.41
N ASN A 91 -15.67 -15.22 42.12
CA ASN A 91 -14.96 -16.32 41.46
C ASN A 91 -13.94 -15.80 40.42
N PRO A 92 -12.68 -15.54 40.84
CA PRO A 92 -11.63 -15.01 39.95
C PRO A 92 -11.27 -15.92 38.76
N GLU A 93 -11.52 -17.22 38.88
CA GLU A 93 -11.19 -18.24 37.87
C GLU A 93 -12.35 -18.52 36.89
N ALA A 94 -13.41 -17.70 36.91
CA ALA A 94 -14.54 -17.85 36.02
C ALA A 94 -14.19 -17.44 34.57
N ASN A 95 -13.50 -18.33 33.85
CA ASN A 95 -13.01 -18.09 32.47
C ASN A 95 -14.10 -17.67 31.49
N ARG A 96 -15.32 -18.21 31.63
CA ARG A 96 -16.47 -17.79 30.80
C ARG A 96 -16.76 -16.30 30.98
N VAL A 97 -16.71 -15.80 32.20
CA VAL A 97 -16.95 -14.38 32.52
C VAL A 97 -15.82 -13.52 31.96
N LYS A 98 -14.55 -13.95 32.10
CA LYS A 98 -13.40 -13.27 31.48
C LYS A 98 -13.58 -13.11 29.97
N LEU A 99 -14.10 -14.13 29.28
CA LEU A 99 -14.41 -14.04 27.84
C LEU A 99 -15.50 -13.03 27.52
N GLU A 100 -16.57 -12.96 28.32
CA GLU A 100 -17.63 -11.98 28.10
C GLU A 100 -17.15 -10.54 28.37
N ILE A 101 -16.29 -10.33 29.37
CA ILE A 101 -15.63 -9.04 29.61
C ILE A 101 -14.72 -8.67 28.42
N ALA A 102 -13.94 -9.63 27.90
CA ALA A 102 -13.11 -9.40 26.73
C ALA A 102 -13.96 -8.97 25.51
N ARG A 103 -15.06 -9.67 25.25
CA ARG A 103 -16.02 -9.34 24.18
C ARG A 103 -16.66 -7.96 24.36
N ALA A 104 -17.05 -7.59 25.59
CA ALA A 104 -17.62 -6.27 25.88
C ALA A 104 -16.58 -5.16 25.69
N ASN A 105 -15.34 -5.37 26.12
CA ASN A 105 -14.24 -4.44 25.90
C ASN A 105 -13.92 -4.23 24.41
N LEU A 106 -14.07 -5.27 23.57
CA LEU A 106 -13.95 -5.09 22.12
C LEU A 106 -15.00 -4.15 21.54
N GLN A 107 -16.25 -4.25 22.00
CA GLN A 107 -17.33 -3.37 21.53
C GLN A 107 -17.11 -1.92 21.95
N LEU A 108 -16.44 -1.70 23.10
CA LEU A 108 -16.05 -0.38 23.58
C LEU A 108 -14.75 0.16 22.95
N GLY A 109 -14.07 -0.62 22.09
CA GLY A 109 -12.78 -0.24 21.52
C GLY A 109 -11.58 -0.41 22.46
N SER A 110 -11.80 -0.91 23.68
CA SER A 110 -10.77 -1.23 24.69
C SER A 110 -10.00 -2.52 24.35
N ARG A 111 -9.33 -2.51 23.20
CA ARG A 111 -8.65 -3.69 22.61
C ARG A 111 -7.57 -4.28 23.52
N GLU A 112 -6.79 -3.46 24.20
CA GLU A 112 -5.73 -3.93 25.12
C GLU A 112 -6.29 -4.73 26.30
N ILE A 113 -7.37 -4.24 26.91
CA ILE A 113 -8.06 -4.95 28.00
C ILE A 113 -8.66 -6.26 27.49
N ALA A 114 -9.27 -6.24 26.31
CA ALA A 114 -9.80 -7.45 25.68
C ALA A 114 -8.71 -8.51 25.44
N LYS A 115 -7.55 -8.11 24.88
CA LYS A 115 -6.39 -9.01 24.69
C LYS A 115 -5.91 -9.61 26.00
N GLN A 116 -5.84 -8.82 27.07
CA GLN A 116 -5.41 -9.31 28.37
C GLN A 116 -6.32 -10.46 28.85
N TYR A 117 -7.63 -10.26 28.88
CA TYR A 117 -8.57 -11.29 29.30
C TYR A 117 -8.55 -12.53 28.38
N PHE A 118 -8.42 -12.33 27.06
CA PHE A 118 -8.25 -13.45 26.12
C PHE A 118 -6.99 -14.28 26.42
N LYS A 119 -5.85 -13.62 26.65
CA LYS A 119 -4.57 -14.29 26.99
C LYS A 119 -4.65 -15.01 28.34
N GLU A 120 -5.30 -14.43 29.33
CA GLU A 120 -5.54 -15.09 30.61
C GLU A 120 -6.33 -16.39 30.44
N VAL A 121 -7.40 -16.38 29.64
CA VAL A 121 -8.21 -17.59 29.40
C VAL A 121 -7.41 -18.63 28.60
N LEU A 122 -6.63 -18.22 27.60
CA LEU A 122 -5.75 -19.13 26.85
C LEU A 122 -4.72 -19.84 27.74
N ALA A 123 -4.19 -19.15 28.76
CA ALA A 123 -3.24 -19.73 29.71
C ALA A 123 -3.83 -20.87 30.56
N THR A 124 -5.15 -21.01 30.61
CA THR A 124 -5.84 -22.09 31.36
C THR A 124 -6.05 -23.36 30.54
N ASN A 125 -5.51 -23.43 29.32
CA ASN A 125 -5.71 -24.55 28.38
C ASN A 125 -7.21 -24.85 28.10
N PRO A 126 -7.96 -23.88 27.54
CA PRO A 126 -9.39 -24.02 27.32
C PRO A 126 -9.70 -25.06 26.24
N PRO A 127 -10.96 -25.55 26.16
CA PRO A 127 -11.38 -26.46 25.09
C PRO A 127 -11.07 -25.91 23.70
N GLU A 128 -10.77 -26.80 22.74
CA GLU A 128 -10.32 -26.42 21.38
C GLU A 128 -11.23 -25.39 20.69
N GLN A 129 -12.55 -25.52 20.85
CA GLN A 129 -13.50 -24.57 20.26
C GLN A 129 -13.38 -23.16 20.86
N VAL A 130 -13.14 -23.06 22.17
CA VAL A 130 -12.94 -21.80 22.87
C VAL A 130 -11.61 -21.20 22.45
N TRP A 131 -10.55 -22.01 22.39
CA TRP A 131 -9.24 -21.61 21.88
C TRP A 131 -9.35 -21.01 20.46
N LYS A 132 -9.97 -21.72 19.52
CA LYS A 132 -10.19 -21.24 18.13
C LYS A 132 -10.95 -19.91 18.07
N ASN A 133 -11.97 -19.75 18.93
CA ASN A 133 -12.75 -18.51 18.97
C ASN A 133 -11.92 -17.34 19.49
N ILE A 134 -11.12 -17.54 20.54
CA ILE A 134 -10.23 -16.52 21.10
C ILE A 134 -9.18 -16.11 20.06
N GLU A 135 -8.52 -17.08 19.42
CA GLU A 135 -7.53 -16.82 18.37
C GLU A 135 -8.12 -15.99 17.22
N LYS A 136 -9.37 -16.25 16.82
CA LYS A 136 -10.07 -15.44 15.83
C LYS A 136 -10.25 -13.99 16.30
N PHE A 137 -10.63 -13.76 17.56
CA PHE A 137 -10.73 -12.41 18.11
C PHE A 137 -9.37 -11.72 18.16
N LEU A 138 -8.33 -12.39 18.67
CA LEU A 138 -6.98 -11.84 18.74
C LEU A 138 -6.45 -11.47 17.35
N ALA A 139 -6.60 -12.37 16.36
CA ALA A 139 -6.22 -12.09 14.98
C ALA A 139 -6.95 -10.86 14.41
N SER A 140 -8.25 -10.71 14.67
CA SER A 140 -9.01 -9.54 14.22
C SER A 140 -8.56 -8.24 14.89
N ILE A 141 -8.10 -8.30 16.14
CA ILE A 141 -7.55 -7.13 16.84
C ILE A 141 -6.18 -6.77 16.27
N GLU A 142 -5.31 -7.76 16.06
CA GLU A 142 -3.98 -7.56 15.48
C GLU A 142 -4.07 -6.99 14.06
N GLU A 143 -4.99 -7.51 13.24
CA GLU A 143 -5.26 -6.99 11.90
C GLU A 143 -5.75 -5.53 11.94
N ALA A 144 -6.66 -5.20 12.85
CA ALA A 144 -7.17 -3.84 13.02
C ALA A 144 -6.12 -2.84 13.50
N GLU A 145 -5.12 -3.32 14.25
CA GLU A 145 -4.01 -2.51 14.76
C GLU A 145 -2.78 -2.50 13.85
N GLN A 146 -2.80 -3.27 12.76
CA GLN A 146 -1.69 -3.29 11.82
C GLN A 146 -1.48 -1.88 11.26
N LYS A 147 -0.33 -1.28 11.60
CA LYS A 147 0.04 0.05 11.11
C LYS A 147 0.90 -0.01 9.86
N HIS A 148 1.59 -1.13 9.62
CA HIS A 148 2.56 -1.26 8.53
C HIS A 148 2.06 -2.25 7.49
N PHE A 149 2.03 -1.79 6.25
CA PHE A 149 1.64 -2.58 5.09
C PHE A 149 2.75 -2.52 4.06
N VAL A 150 3.10 -3.66 3.48
CA VAL A 150 4.10 -3.76 2.42
C VAL A 150 3.43 -4.41 1.23
N ASN A 151 3.61 -3.82 0.05
CA ASN A 151 3.24 -4.43 -1.22
C ASN A 151 4.29 -4.10 -2.27
N GLY A 152 4.31 -4.84 -3.36
CA GLY A 152 5.29 -4.59 -4.39
C GLY A 152 5.16 -5.47 -5.61
N THR A 153 6.08 -5.22 -6.53
CA THR A 153 6.27 -6.05 -7.73
C THR A 153 7.74 -6.37 -7.89
N PHE A 154 8.03 -7.63 -8.22
CA PHE A 154 9.34 -8.05 -8.67
C PHE A 154 9.22 -8.63 -10.08
N THR A 155 9.97 -8.06 -11.03
CA THR A 155 9.97 -8.46 -12.43
C THR A 155 11.36 -8.92 -12.84
N LEU A 156 11.43 -10.10 -13.45
CA LEU A 156 12.61 -10.55 -14.19
C LEU A 156 12.29 -10.50 -15.68
N GLY A 157 13.13 -9.85 -16.45
CA GLY A 157 12.99 -9.71 -17.89
C GLY A 157 14.19 -10.25 -18.65
N HIS A 158 13.93 -10.80 -19.82
CA HIS A 158 14.94 -11.13 -20.81
C HIS A 158 14.54 -10.50 -22.14
N ALA A 159 15.39 -9.63 -22.68
CA ALA A 159 15.11 -8.87 -23.88
C ALA A 159 16.17 -9.10 -24.96
N TRP A 160 15.75 -9.01 -26.21
CA TRP A 160 16.62 -8.86 -27.37
C TRP A 160 16.34 -7.49 -28.01
N ASP A 161 17.39 -6.72 -28.26
CA ASP A 161 17.37 -5.40 -28.90
C ASP A 161 18.26 -5.47 -30.16
N ASP A 162 17.75 -5.08 -31.33
CA ASP A 162 18.52 -5.10 -32.58
C ASP A 162 19.44 -3.88 -32.76
N ASN A 163 19.30 -2.87 -31.92
CA ASN A 163 20.09 -1.64 -31.95
C ASN A 163 20.23 -1.06 -30.53
N ALA A 164 20.96 -1.78 -29.68
CA ALA A 164 21.14 -1.49 -28.26
C ALA A 164 21.76 -0.10 -27.99
N ARG A 165 22.66 0.37 -28.87
CA ARG A 165 23.28 1.70 -28.77
C ARG A 165 22.43 2.84 -29.34
N SER A 166 21.25 2.53 -29.90
CA SER A 166 20.43 3.48 -30.66
C SER A 166 21.25 4.19 -31.75
N ALA A 167 22.12 3.42 -32.44
CA ALA A 167 22.99 3.91 -33.48
C ALA A 167 22.17 4.43 -34.67
N PRO A 168 22.70 5.40 -35.45
CA PRO A 168 21.96 6.01 -36.54
C PRO A 168 21.61 5.00 -37.64
N VAL A 169 20.55 5.29 -38.40
CA VAL A 169 20.15 4.49 -39.57
C VAL A 169 21.20 4.49 -40.69
N SER A 170 22.07 5.49 -40.71
CA SER A 170 23.14 5.68 -41.68
C SER A 170 24.43 6.03 -40.96
N ASP A 171 25.50 5.36 -41.32
CA ASP A 171 26.86 5.69 -40.87
C ASP A 171 27.42 6.92 -41.61
N ARG A 172 26.67 7.50 -42.55
CA ARG A 172 26.94 8.79 -43.18
C ARG A 172 25.94 9.83 -42.72
N ILE A 173 26.46 10.96 -42.27
CA ILE A 173 25.67 12.08 -41.75
C ILE A 173 26.01 13.38 -42.51
N SER A 174 25.00 14.22 -42.70
CA SER A 174 25.19 15.54 -43.32
C SER A 174 25.31 16.63 -42.26
N ALA A 175 26.32 17.50 -42.37
CA ALA A 175 26.39 18.75 -41.61
C ALA A 175 26.63 19.93 -42.54
N GLY A 176 25.53 20.59 -42.94
CA GLY A 176 25.56 21.67 -43.92
C GLY A 176 25.96 21.16 -45.31
N LEU A 177 27.09 21.64 -45.83
CA LEU A 177 27.61 21.26 -47.16
C LEU A 177 28.56 20.05 -47.13
N PHE A 178 28.82 19.48 -45.96
CA PHE A 178 29.78 18.40 -45.78
C PHE A 178 29.08 17.12 -45.35
N GLU A 179 29.50 15.99 -45.93
CA GLU A 179 29.14 14.65 -45.46
C GLU A 179 30.29 14.06 -44.65
N PHE A 180 29.96 13.42 -43.54
CA PHE A 180 30.92 12.74 -42.68
C PHE A 180 30.56 11.27 -42.54
N GLN A 181 31.57 10.42 -42.63
CA GLN A 181 31.46 9.00 -42.33
C GLN A 181 31.75 8.79 -40.84
N LEU A 182 30.76 8.34 -40.09
CA LEU A 182 30.90 7.91 -38.70
C LEU A 182 31.80 6.68 -38.63
N THR A 183 32.59 6.63 -37.56
CA THR A 183 33.51 5.53 -37.27
C THR A 183 33.37 5.13 -35.81
N GLY A 184 33.78 3.91 -35.47
CA GLY A 184 33.65 3.36 -34.12
C GLY A 184 32.39 2.52 -33.93
N GLN A 185 32.20 2.02 -32.70
CA GLN A 185 31.20 0.98 -32.41
C GLN A 185 29.75 1.50 -32.48
N SER A 186 29.53 2.80 -32.26
CA SER A 186 28.19 3.42 -32.31
C SER A 186 27.79 3.93 -33.69
N ALA A 187 28.61 3.69 -34.73
CA ALA A 187 28.35 4.17 -36.08
C ALA A 187 27.29 3.34 -36.82
N SER A 188 27.04 2.11 -36.39
CA SER A 188 26.09 1.19 -37.01
C SER A 188 25.28 0.44 -35.94
N PRO A 189 24.04 0.01 -36.22
CA PRO A 189 23.24 -0.79 -35.30
C PRO A 189 23.97 -2.04 -34.79
N GLN A 190 23.87 -2.27 -33.49
CA GLN A 190 24.42 -3.45 -32.82
C GLN A 190 23.31 -4.13 -32.02
N SER A 191 23.07 -5.40 -32.32
CA SER A 191 22.13 -6.20 -31.54
C SER A 191 22.77 -6.71 -30.26
N ASP A 192 22.01 -6.74 -29.17
CA ASP A 192 22.42 -7.44 -27.96
C ASP A 192 21.21 -8.01 -27.22
N GLN A 193 21.47 -8.80 -26.18
CA GLN A 193 20.48 -9.27 -25.24
C GLN A 193 20.70 -8.65 -23.88
N THR A 194 19.62 -8.42 -23.15
CA THR A 194 19.64 -7.83 -21.81
C THR A 194 18.84 -8.70 -20.85
N ASN A 195 19.43 -9.02 -19.69
CA ASN A 195 18.67 -9.53 -18.56
C ASN A 195 18.38 -8.37 -17.62
N ASN A 196 17.12 -8.16 -17.28
CA ASN A 196 16.72 -7.09 -16.38
C ASN A 196 15.99 -7.60 -15.13
N ALA A 197 16.13 -6.85 -14.05
CA ALA A 197 15.47 -7.11 -12.79
C ALA A 197 14.94 -5.80 -12.22
N THR A 198 13.62 -5.74 -12.02
CA THR A 198 12.93 -4.58 -11.44
C THR A 198 12.29 -4.97 -10.11
N LEU A 199 12.57 -4.21 -9.06
CA LEU A 199 11.87 -4.31 -7.78
C LEU A 199 11.19 -2.96 -7.48
N ILE A 200 9.88 -2.99 -7.26
CA ILE A 200 9.12 -1.87 -6.71
C ILE A 200 8.56 -2.33 -5.37
N LEU A 201 8.94 -1.66 -4.30
CA LEU A 201 8.49 -1.97 -2.94
C LEU A 201 7.83 -0.73 -2.34
N ASN A 202 6.58 -0.83 -1.93
CA ASN A 202 5.87 0.20 -1.19
C ASN A 202 5.71 -0.23 0.26
N HIS A 203 6.05 0.67 1.17
CA HIS A 203 5.72 0.58 2.58
C HIS A 203 4.74 1.70 2.93
N ILE A 204 3.60 1.32 3.51
CA ILE A 204 2.56 2.23 3.96
C ILE A 204 2.49 2.14 5.47
N TYR A 205 2.64 3.28 6.14
CA TYR A 205 2.40 3.44 7.56
C TYR A 205 1.10 4.20 7.79
N LYS A 206 0.16 3.56 8.48
CA LYS A 206 -1.10 4.15 8.92
C LYS A 206 -0.95 4.65 10.35
N ASN A 207 -1.01 5.96 10.53
CA ASN A 207 -1.11 6.57 11.85
C ASN A 207 -2.58 6.96 12.12
N GLU A 208 -3.10 6.63 13.30
CA GLU A 208 -4.45 7.04 13.72
C GLU A 208 -4.51 8.49 14.21
N GLU A 209 -3.36 9.08 14.55
CA GLU A 209 -3.27 10.46 15.05
C GLU A 209 -3.39 11.52 13.95
N TYR A 210 -3.08 11.17 12.70
CA TYR A 210 -3.04 12.09 11.57
C TYR A 210 -3.99 11.66 10.47
N PRO A 211 -4.61 12.61 9.73
CA PRO A 211 -5.56 12.30 8.67
C PRO A 211 -4.89 11.85 7.35
N TYR A 212 -3.67 11.32 7.41
CA TYR A 212 -2.89 10.89 6.25
C TYR A 212 -2.09 9.62 6.56
N LEU A 213 -1.84 8.84 5.52
CA LEU A 213 -0.91 7.72 5.54
C LEU A 213 0.50 8.25 5.22
N TRP A 214 1.54 7.54 5.65
CA TRP A 214 2.90 7.80 5.19
C TRP A 214 3.32 6.69 4.23
N LYS A 215 3.75 7.05 3.03
CA LYS A 215 4.21 6.09 2.03
C LYS A 215 5.69 6.29 1.78
N THR A 216 6.44 5.19 1.78
CA THR A 216 7.81 5.12 1.30
C THR A 216 7.87 4.09 0.18
N ALA A 217 8.37 4.48 -0.99
CA ALA A 217 8.53 3.57 -2.11
C ALA A 217 10.01 3.47 -2.50
N ALA A 218 10.50 2.25 -2.72
CA ALA A 218 11.81 1.98 -3.26
C ALA A 218 11.65 1.33 -4.63
N THR A 219 12.37 1.84 -5.63
CA THR A 219 12.43 1.28 -6.97
C THR A 219 13.87 0.94 -7.29
N SER A 220 14.15 -0.32 -7.62
CA SER A 220 15.43 -0.75 -8.18
C SER A 220 15.20 -1.30 -9.57
N TYR A 221 16.03 -0.88 -10.52
CA TYR A 221 16.05 -1.42 -11.88
C TYR A 221 17.49 -1.74 -12.26
N ASN A 222 17.72 -2.97 -12.72
CA ASN A 222 19.03 -3.45 -13.12
C ASN A 222 18.89 -4.00 -14.54
N ALA A 223 19.77 -3.62 -15.45
CA ALA A 223 19.84 -4.14 -16.80
C ALA A 223 21.27 -4.53 -17.12
N LEU A 224 21.49 -5.83 -17.36
CA LEU A 224 22.79 -6.40 -17.65
C LEU A 224 22.81 -6.87 -19.11
N TYR A 225 23.65 -6.24 -19.91
CA TYR A 225 23.87 -6.54 -21.32
C TYR A 225 24.80 -7.74 -21.46
N GLN A 226 24.54 -8.60 -22.44
CA GLN A 226 25.34 -9.82 -22.62
C GLN A 226 26.68 -9.55 -23.29
N SER A 227 26.75 -8.56 -24.18
CA SER A 227 27.95 -8.28 -24.99
C SER A 227 28.43 -6.83 -24.85
N LEU A 228 27.51 -5.89 -24.60
CA LEU A 228 27.77 -4.45 -24.49
C LEU A 228 27.76 -4.00 -23.02
N TYR A 229 28.68 -4.54 -22.21
CA TYR A 229 28.71 -4.29 -20.75
C TYR A 229 28.88 -2.82 -20.35
N ASP A 230 29.40 -1.97 -21.25
CA ASP A 230 29.47 -0.52 -21.05
C ASP A 230 28.09 0.15 -21.03
N LEU A 231 27.03 -0.58 -21.36
CA LEU A 231 25.64 -0.16 -21.27
C LEU A 231 24.93 -0.69 -20.03
N ASP A 232 25.58 -1.47 -19.16
CA ASP A 232 24.95 -2.00 -17.95
C ASP A 232 24.38 -0.85 -17.11
N VAL A 233 23.13 -0.97 -16.66
CA VAL A 233 22.46 0.10 -15.90
C VAL A 233 22.03 -0.43 -14.54
N ASN A 234 22.33 0.33 -13.49
CA ASN A 234 21.72 0.19 -12.17
C ASN A 234 21.02 1.50 -11.79
N TYR A 235 19.73 1.43 -11.53
CA TYR A 235 18.94 2.53 -11.00
C TYR A 235 18.42 2.18 -9.62
N LEU A 236 18.53 3.14 -8.70
CA LEU A 236 17.86 3.10 -7.42
C LEU A 236 17.14 4.42 -7.19
N GLY A 237 15.86 4.35 -6.88
CA GLY A 237 15.02 5.47 -6.51
C GLY A 237 14.34 5.22 -5.18
N LEU A 238 14.26 6.26 -4.35
CA LEU A 238 13.49 6.27 -3.12
C LEU A 238 12.56 7.48 -3.14
N THR A 239 11.29 7.26 -2.84
CA THR A 239 10.35 8.33 -2.57
C THR A 239 9.72 8.16 -1.20
N SER A 240 9.40 9.27 -0.53
CA SER A 240 8.76 9.21 0.78
C SER A 240 7.93 10.45 1.07
N GLY A 241 6.74 10.27 1.62
CA GLY A 241 5.91 11.39 2.09
C GLY A 241 4.46 11.02 2.40
N PRO A 242 3.65 12.01 2.78
CA PRO A 242 2.25 11.80 3.12
C PRO A 242 1.38 11.43 1.90
N VAL A 243 0.34 10.65 2.18
CA VAL A 243 -0.72 10.27 1.25
C VAL A 243 -2.06 10.58 1.90
N PHE A 244 -2.84 11.44 1.25
CA PHE A 244 -4.18 11.80 1.67
C PHE A 244 -5.17 10.97 0.84
N GLN A 245 -6.02 10.19 1.52
CA GLN A 245 -6.96 9.31 0.87
C GLN A 245 -8.38 9.57 1.38
N GLN A 246 -9.31 9.69 0.45
CA GLN A 246 -10.76 9.67 0.69
C GLN A 246 -11.42 8.68 -0.29
N ASP A 247 -12.74 8.52 -0.20
CA ASP A 247 -13.50 7.52 -0.97
C ASP A 247 -13.31 7.63 -2.49
N ASN A 248 -13.05 8.84 -3.00
CA ASN A 248 -12.96 9.13 -4.44
C ASN A 248 -11.61 9.68 -4.90
N PHE A 249 -10.62 9.88 -4.00
CA PHE A 249 -9.30 10.33 -4.43
C PHE A 249 -8.16 9.82 -3.53
N VAL A 250 -6.98 9.76 -4.14
CA VAL A 250 -5.70 9.54 -3.48
C VAL A 250 -4.75 10.64 -3.93
N TRP A 251 -4.17 11.36 -2.99
CA TRP A 251 -3.20 12.42 -3.24
C TRP A 251 -1.88 12.12 -2.54
N ASP A 252 -0.84 11.87 -3.32
CA ASP A 252 0.53 11.69 -2.87
C ASP A 252 1.29 13.02 -2.89
N LEU A 253 2.06 13.31 -1.85
CA LEU A 253 3.09 14.35 -1.84
C LEU A 253 4.38 13.74 -1.30
N GLN A 254 5.43 13.65 -2.10
CA GLN A 254 6.62 12.88 -1.76
C GLN A 254 7.90 13.62 -2.11
N ALA A 255 8.89 13.57 -1.22
CA ALA A 255 10.27 13.85 -1.59
C ALA A 255 10.83 12.65 -2.37
N LEU A 256 11.75 12.88 -3.30
CA LEU A 256 12.39 11.84 -4.08
C LEU A 256 13.91 12.03 -4.08
N VAL A 257 14.61 10.91 -4.09
CA VAL A 257 16.05 10.83 -4.37
C VAL A 257 16.29 9.63 -5.26
N SER A 258 17.19 9.75 -6.23
CA SER A 258 17.58 8.62 -7.06
C SER A 258 19.01 8.71 -7.53
N HIS A 259 19.54 7.60 -8.01
CA HIS A 259 20.79 7.57 -8.74
C HIS A 259 20.78 6.52 -9.83
N ILE A 260 21.62 6.74 -10.83
CA ILE A 260 21.89 5.86 -11.94
C ILE A 260 23.40 5.62 -11.98
N ASP A 261 23.79 4.35 -11.97
CA ASP A 261 25.12 3.90 -12.33
C ASP A 261 25.03 3.31 -13.75
N VAL A 262 25.99 3.66 -14.60
CA VAL A 262 26.18 3.06 -15.92
C VAL A 262 27.54 2.37 -15.92
N GLU A 263 27.59 1.15 -16.41
CA GLU A 263 28.73 0.24 -16.26
C GLU A 263 29.06 0.02 -14.77
N HIS A 264 30.07 0.72 -14.25
CA HIS A 264 30.46 0.72 -12.83
C HIS A 264 30.56 2.13 -12.23
N ASP A 265 30.27 3.15 -13.03
CA ASP A 265 30.47 4.55 -12.66
C ASP A 265 29.14 5.22 -12.31
N ARG A 266 29.18 6.03 -11.25
CA ARG A 266 28.05 6.89 -10.88
C ARG A 266 27.81 7.88 -12.00
N TYR A 267 26.73 7.68 -12.75
CA TYR A 267 26.43 8.49 -13.94
C TYR A 267 25.61 9.74 -13.57
N GLN A 268 24.53 9.54 -12.81
CA GLN A 268 23.62 10.63 -12.43
C GLN A 268 23.05 10.42 -11.02
N GLY A 269 22.84 11.50 -10.29
CA GLY A 269 22.03 11.56 -9.07
C GLY A 269 20.90 12.56 -9.26
N ALA A 270 19.77 12.36 -8.59
CA ALA A 270 18.68 13.34 -8.60
C ALA A 270 18.03 13.46 -7.23
N PHE A 271 17.57 14.67 -6.90
CA PHE A 271 16.78 14.95 -5.70
C PHE A 271 15.64 15.90 -6.07
N GLY A 272 14.47 15.73 -5.45
CA GLY A 272 13.35 16.59 -5.75
C GLY A 272 12.09 16.27 -4.97
N ALA A 273 10.95 16.65 -5.55
CA ALA A 273 9.64 16.37 -5.03
C ALA A 273 8.66 16.00 -6.15
N ALA A 274 7.69 15.16 -5.82
CA ALA A 274 6.60 14.79 -6.69
C ALA A 274 5.27 14.91 -5.95
N SER A 275 4.22 15.25 -6.69
CA SER A 275 2.84 15.21 -6.21
C SER A 275 1.97 14.54 -7.26
N SER A 276 1.09 13.64 -6.85
CA SER A 276 0.19 12.90 -7.74
C SER A 276 -1.21 12.85 -7.16
N LEU A 277 -2.20 13.32 -7.91
CA LEU A 277 -3.61 13.23 -7.56
C LEU A 277 -4.30 12.24 -8.49
N THR A 278 -4.77 11.14 -7.92
CA THR A 278 -5.64 10.17 -8.61
C THR A 278 -7.07 10.37 -8.14
N TYR A 279 -7.98 10.57 -9.07
CA TYR A 279 -9.41 10.72 -8.82
C TYR A 279 -10.20 9.57 -9.45
N LEU A 280 -11.08 8.95 -8.66
CA LEU A 280 -12.00 7.88 -9.07
C LEU A 280 -13.34 8.52 -9.47
N PHE A 281 -13.51 8.83 -10.75
CA PHE A 281 -14.76 9.40 -11.27
C PHE A 281 -15.92 8.41 -11.22
N SER A 282 -15.61 7.12 -11.38
CA SER A 282 -16.54 6.00 -11.20
C SER A 282 -15.76 4.71 -10.94
N LYS A 283 -16.45 3.59 -10.75
CA LYS A 283 -15.81 2.26 -10.65
C LYS A 283 -15.01 1.88 -11.89
N ASN A 284 -15.27 2.54 -13.02
CA ASN A 284 -14.71 2.19 -14.33
C ASN A 284 -13.81 3.28 -14.90
N ILE A 285 -13.73 4.45 -14.27
CA ILE A 285 -13.00 5.60 -14.80
C ILE A 285 -12.22 6.22 -13.65
N MET A 286 -10.90 6.20 -13.79
CA MET A 286 -9.99 6.94 -12.92
C MET A 286 -9.08 7.82 -13.74
N GLY A 287 -8.64 8.94 -13.18
CA GLY A 287 -7.66 9.80 -13.82
C GLY A 287 -6.60 10.23 -12.83
N THR A 288 -5.36 10.28 -13.31
CA THR A 288 -4.23 10.73 -12.51
C THR A 288 -3.64 11.98 -13.15
N VAL A 289 -3.31 12.97 -12.33
CA VAL A 289 -2.47 14.12 -12.69
C VAL A 289 -1.30 14.15 -11.73
N ALA A 290 -0.08 14.17 -12.24
CA ALA A 290 1.12 14.19 -11.43
C ALA A 290 2.14 15.21 -11.93
N ILE A 291 2.82 15.86 -10.99
CA ILE A 291 3.92 16.79 -11.22
C ILE A 291 5.16 16.28 -10.50
N LYS A 292 6.31 16.36 -11.15
CA LYS A 292 7.62 16.03 -10.58
C LYS A 292 8.59 17.15 -10.90
N ALA A 293 9.27 17.67 -9.89
CA ALA A 293 10.37 18.61 -10.04
C ALA A 293 11.61 17.99 -9.40
N GLU A 294 12.70 17.88 -10.15
CA GLU A 294 13.95 17.29 -9.68
C GLU A 294 15.16 18.05 -10.21
N GLU A 295 16.17 18.17 -9.36
CA GLU A 295 17.51 18.61 -9.75
C GLU A 295 18.34 17.37 -10.06
N LYS A 296 18.95 17.34 -11.25
CA LYS A 296 19.78 16.25 -11.76
C LYS A 296 21.24 16.69 -11.73
N ASN A 297 22.09 15.85 -11.15
CA ASN A 297 23.53 16.02 -11.08
C ASN A 297 24.19 14.89 -11.89
N ASN A 298 24.89 15.23 -12.97
CA ASN A 298 25.57 14.33 -13.88
C ASN A 298 27.08 14.37 -13.59
N TYR A 299 27.60 13.27 -13.07
CA TYR A 299 28.99 13.23 -12.60
C TYR A 299 30.01 13.12 -13.74
N VAL A 300 29.59 12.58 -14.90
CA VAL A 300 30.45 12.41 -16.09
C VAL A 300 30.43 13.66 -16.98
N ASP A 301 29.29 14.33 -17.09
CA ASP A 301 29.11 15.55 -17.90
C ASP A 301 28.33 16.60 -17.10
N PRO A 302 29.02 17.40 -16.26
CA PRO A 302 28.37 18.43 -15.44
C PRO A 302 27.62 19.49 -16.26
N GLY A 303 27.90 19.63 -17.57
CA GLY A 303 27.11 20.50 -18.45
C GLY A 303 25.67 20.01 -18.66
N ARG A 304 25.33 18.80 -18.19
CA ARG A 304 23.98 18.25 -18.18
C ARG A 304 23.27 18.41 -16.85
N ASP A 305 23.92 18.99 -15.83
CA ASP A 305 23.26 19.31 -14.56
C ASP A 305 22.05 20.18 -14.86
N ALA A 306 20.88 19.83 -14.31
CA ALA A 306 19.63 20.39 -14.78
C ALA A 306 18.54 20.40 -13.74
N LEU A 307 17.69 21.44 -13.81
CA LEU A 307 16.36 21.39 -13.22
C LEU A 307 15.38 20.80 -14.23
N ASN A 308 14.75 19.70 -13.86
CA ASN A 308 13.78 18.99 -14.68
C ASN A 308 12.39 19.08 -14.06
N LEU A 309 11.42 19.52 -14.85
CA LEU A 309 10.01 19.61 -14.47
C LEU A 309 9.16 18.75 -15.40
N ILE A 310 8.46 17.76 -14.85
CA ILE A 310 7.57 16.86 -15.58
C ILE A 310 6.15 17.03 -15.06
N LEU A 311 5.21 17.29 -15.96
CA LEU A 311 3.78 17.21 -15.75
C LEU A 311 3.24 16.02 -16.55
N SER A 312 2.46 15.16 -15.89
CA SER A 312 1.81 14.01 -16.51
C SER A 312 0.33 13.98 -16.16
N ALA A 313 -0.49 13.55 -17.11
CA ALA A 313 -1.93 13.40 -16.91
C ALA A 313 -2.46 12.25 -17.75
N GLY A 314 -3.36 11.43 -17.19
CA GLY A 314 -3.83 10.26 -17.91
C GLY A 314 -5.04 9.59 -17.29
N PRO A 315 -6.13 9.38 -18.06
CA PRO A 315 -7.22 8.52 -17.63
C PRO A 315 -6.90 7.03 -17.84
N ILE A 316 -7.45 6.21 -16.96
CA ILE A 316 -7.60 4.77 -17.13
C ILE A 316 -9.09 4.46 -17.16
N LEU A 317 -9.53 3.79 -18.23
CA LEU A 317 -10.90 3.35 -18.44
C LEU A 317 -10.96 1.83 -18.38
N LEU A 318 -11.89 1.30 -17.59
CA LEU A 318 -12.23 -0.12 -17.54
C LEU A 318 -13.53 -0.35 -18.29
N VAL A 319 -13.44 -1.05 -19.41
CA VAL A 319 -14.59 -1.41 -20.26
C VAL A 319 -14.75 -2.92 -20.21
N ASP A 320 -15.76 -3.38 -19.46
CA ASP A 320 -15.92 -4.76 -19.01
C ASP A 320 -14.69 -5.24 -18.24
N GLN A 321 -13.96 -6.23 -18.78
CA GLN A 321 -12.70 -6.73 -18.23
C GLN A 321 -11.46 -6.13 -18.93
N ASN A 322 -11.65 -5.22 -19.88
CA ASN A 322 -10.57 -4.64 -20.66
C ASN A 322 -10.14 -3.29 -20.08
N ARG A 323 -8.88 -2.93 -20.32
CA ARG A 323 -8.29 -1.69 -19.81
C ARG A 323 -7.80 -0.83 -20.97
N LEU A 324 -8.14 0.44 -20.93
CA LEU A 324 -7.62 1.46 -21.83
C LEU A 324 -6.88 2.50 -20.98
N SER A 325 -5.65 2.83 -21.38
CA SER A 325 -4.81 3.82 -20.70
C SER A 325 -4.34 4.87 -21.69
N LEU A 326 -4.50 6.13 -21.30
CA LEU A 326 -3.92 7.28 -21.97
C LEU A 326 -2.97 7.96 -20.99
N LEU A 327 -1.83 8.42 -21.48
CA LEU A 327 -0.87 9.19 -20.70
C LEU A 327 -0.37 10.33 -21.58
N PHE A 328 -0.46 11.55 -21.08
CA PHE A 328 0.14 12.75 -21.66
C PHE A 328 1.26 13.19 -20.74
N ASN A 329 2.40 13.57 -21.31
CA ASN A 329 3.56 14.06 -20.57
C ASN A 329 4.05 15.36 -21.20
N LYS A 330 4.36 16.33 -20.35
CA LYS A 330 5.06 17.57 -20.70
C LYS A 330 6.27 17.67 -19.79
N GLU A 331 7.45 17.78 -20.39
CA GLU A 331 8.73 17.85 -19.68
C GLU A 331 9.47 19.11 -20.12
N LYS A 332 10.05 19.82 -19.16
CA LYS A 332 10.98 20.92 -19.41
C LYS A 332 12.27 20.63 -18.66
N GLU A 333 13.36 20.52 -19.40
CA GLU A 333 14.70 20.37 -18.84
C GLU A 333 15.49 21.67 -19.07
N ASN A 334 15.95 22.28 -17.99
CA ASN A 334 16.84 23.44 -18.03
C ASN A 334 18.21 22.99 -17.52
N ALA A 335 19.10 22.66 -18.44
CA ALA A 335 20.46 22.24 -18.16
C ALA A 335 21.43 23.44 -18.07
N ASP A 336 22.53 23.25 -17.34
CA ASP A 336 23.60 24.23 -17.19
C ASP A 336 24.24 24.60 -18.53
N ASN A 337 24.40 23.63 -19.43
CA ASN A 337 24.70 23.89 -20.82
C ASN A 337 23.42 23.87 -21.65
N GLU A 338 23.03 25.03 -22.18
CA GLU A 338 21.78 25.21 -22.92
C GLU A 338 21.60 24.27 -24.12
N VAL A 339 22.68 23.70 -24.68
CA VAL A 339 22.59 22.69 -25.76
C VAL A 339 21.91 21.40 -25.33
N ASN A 340 21.84 21.14 -24.02
CA ASN A 340 21.16 20.00 -23.41
C ASN A 340 19.77 20.38 -22.88
N SER A 341 19.39 21.66 -22.87
CA SER A 341 18.05 22.11 -22.45
C SER A 341 17.02 21.84 -23.55
N TYR A 342 15.83 21.38 -23.15
CA TYR A 342 14.77 21.04 -24.09
C TYR A 342 13.37 21.17 -23.50
N ASP A 343 12.40 21.34 -24.38
CA ASP A 343 10.98 21.13 -24.12
C ASP A 343 10.53 19.83 -24.81
N ARG A 344 9.84 18.96 -24.08
CA ARG A 344 9.35 17.70 -24.60
C ARG A 344 7.87 17.53 -24.31
N PHE A 345 7.12 17.12 -25.32
CA PHE A 345 5.75 16.67 -25.18
C PHE A 345 5.62 15.25 -25.69
N GLY A 346 4.83 14.42 -25.00
CA GLY A 346 4.55 13.08 -25.47
C GLY A 346 3.19 12.59 -25.02
N TRP A 347 2.70 11.59 -25.74
CA TRP A 347 1.51 10.85 -25.34
C TRP A 347 1.69 9.36 -25.60
N LYS A 348 1.06 8.54 -24.76
CA LYS A 348 1.00 7.09 -24.90
C LYS A 348 -0.44 6.63 -24.78
N PHE A 349 -0.81 5.70 -25.64
CA PHE A 349 -2.07 4.98 -25.63
C PHE A 349 -1.77 3.50 -25.47
N ARG A 350 -2.54 2.80 -24.63
CA ARG A 350 -2.48 1.34 -24.51
C ARG A 350 -3.87 0.77 -24.30
N TYR A 351 -4.15 -0.34 -24.97
CA TYR A 351 -5.33 -1.15 -24.76
C TYR A 351 -4.93 -2.58 -24.40
N ASP A 352 -5.42 -3.06 -23.26
CA ASP A 352 -5.26 -4.42 -22.77
C ASP A 352 -6.62 -5.13 -22.87
N ARG A 353 -6.66 -6.24 -23.60
CA ARG A 353 -7.84 -7.08 -23.79
C ARG A 353 -7.68 -8.42 -23.10
N ASN A 354 -8.59 -8.74 -22.20
CA ASN A 354 -8.63 -10.06 -21.60
C ASN A 354 -9.16 -11.10 -22.61
N LEU A 355 -8.53 -12.27 -22.60
CA LEU A 355 -8.82 -13.41 -23.46
C LEU A 355 -9.15 -14.63 -22.58
N PRO A 356 -9.80 -15.67 -23.13
CA PRO A 356 -10.02 -16.93 -22.41
C PRO A 356 -8.71 -17.58 -21.93
N TYR A 357 -8.83 -18.47 -20.93
CA TYR A 357 -7.72 -19.26 -20.38
C TYR A 357 -6.59 -18.44 -19.74
N ASP A 358 -6.98 -17.36 -19.05
CA ASP A 358 -6.08 -16.49 -18.28
C ASP A 358 -5.05 -15.75 -19.15
N PHE A 359 -5.31 -15.63 -20.45
CA PHE A 359 -4.52 -14.82 -21.37
C PHE A 359 -5.05 -13.38 -21.44
N ALA A 360 -4.17 -12.46 -21.80
CA ALA A 360 -4.54 -11.16 -22.31
C ALA A 360 -3.65 -10.81 -23.52
N ALA A 361 -4.16 -9.93 -24.39
CA ALA A 361 -3.37 -9.31 -25.45
C ALA A 361 -3.36 -7.81 -25.24
N PHE A 362 -2.26 -7.16 -25.56
CA PHE A 362 -2.14 -5.71 -25.45
C PHE A 362 -1.52 -5.11 -26.71
N ALA A 363 -1.92 -3.88 -27.00
CA ALA A 363 -1.32 -3.06 -28.04
C ALA A 363 -1.25 -1.61 -27.57
N GLY A 364 -0.25 -0.88 -28.04
CA GLY A 364 -0.03 0.50 -27.66
C GLY A 364 0.69 1.30 -28.73
N LEU A 365 0.47 2.61 -28.66
CA LEU A 365 1.07 3.63 -29.53
C LEU A 365 1.68 4.71 -28.63
N GLY A 366 2.88 5.15 -28.94
CA GLY A 366 3.54 6.27 -28.28
C GLY A 366 4.04 7.28 -29.30
N PHE A 367 3.96 8.55 -28.95
CA PHE A 367 4.57 9.63 -29.71
C PHE A 367 5.24 10.61 -28.75
N THR A 368 6.45 11.04 -29.07
CA THR A 368 7.19 12.06 -28.33
C THR A 368 7.83 13.04 -29.30
N ILE A 369 7.70 14.33 -29.02
CA ILE A 369 8.42 15.41 -29.70
C ILE A 369 9.33 16.11 -28.70
N THR A 370 10.59 16.37 -29.07
CA THR A 370 11.57 17.08 -28.25
C THR A 370 12.16 18.23 -29.06
N ASP A 371 12.03 19.45 -28.54
CA ASP A 371 12.60 20.68 -29.10
C ASP A 371 13.74 21.17 -28.21
N TYR A 372 14.96 21.24 -28.74
CA TYR A 372 16.14 21.70 -28.01
C TYR A 372 16.27 23.23 -28.06
N ASP A 373 16.64 23.84 -26.93
CA ASP A 373 16.59 25.28 -26.74
C ASP A 373 17.77 26.03 -27.38
N ALA A 374 18.88 25.34 -27.68
CA ALA A 374 20.07 25.93 -28.28
C ALA A 374 20.52 25.22 -29.55
N ARG A 375 21.34 25.93 -30.34
CA ARG A 375 21.90 25.37 -31.58
C ARG A 375 22.93 24.30 -31.25
N HIS A 376 22.83 23.18 -31.95
CA HIS A 376 23.80 22.12 -31.86
C HIS A 376 25.19 22.64 -32.30
N PRO A 377 26.26 22.45 -31.50
CA PRO A 377 27.58 23.02 -31.79
C PRO A 377 28.16 22.62 -33.15
N PHE A 378 27.98 21.34 -33.53
CA PHE A 378 28.48 20.81 -34.81
C PHE A 378 27.59 21.14 -36.02
N PHE A 379 26.28 20.96 -35.92
CA PHE A 379 25.35 21.12 -37.05
C PHE A 379 24.80 22.55 -37.22
N SER A 380 25.02 23.43 -36.23
CA SER A 380 24.53 24.83 -36.21
C SER A 380 23.01 24.99 -36.39
N ALA A 381 22.24 23.94 -36.11
CA ALA A 381 20.78 23.87 -36.17
C ALA A 381 20.18 23.61 -34.79
N TYR A 382 18.96 24.08 -34.54
CA TYR A 382 18.18 23.67 -33.38
C TYR A 382 17.69 22.25 -33.61
N ARG A 383 18.03 21.32 -32.72
CA ARG A 383 17.64 19.92 -32.84
C ARG A 383 16.15 19.77 -32.53
N ASN A 384 15.45 19.02 -33.36
CA ASN A 384 14.08 18.57 -33.12
C ASN A 384 14.03 17.07 -33.39
N ASP A 385 13.45 16.32 -32.45
CA ASP A 385 13.29 14.87 -32.57
C ASP A 385 11.82 14.47 -32.42
N GLU A 386 11.39 13.54 -33.26
CA GLU A 386 10.10 12.87 -33.19
C GLU A 386 10.32 11.36 -33.00
N VAL A 387 9.76 10.80 -31.93
CA VAL A 387 9.86 9.37 -31.61
C VAL A 387 8.48 8.75 -31.63
N GLN A 388 8.31 7.72 -32.45
CA GLN A 388 7.12 6.89 -32.52
C GLN A 388 7.42 5.50 -31.96
N GLU A 389 6.54 5.00 -31.09
CA GLU A 389 6.63 3.68 -30.49
C GLU A 389 5.37 2.87 -30.82
N LEU A 390 5.55 1.66 -31.37
CA LEU A 390 4.48 0.70 -31.58
C LEU A 390 4.76 -0.53 -30.72
N THR A 391 3.85 -0.83 -29.79
CA THR A 391 4.01 -1.97 -28.89
C THR A 391 2.86 -2.95 -29.06
N ALA A 392 3.15 -4.24 -29.07
CA ALA A 392 2.14 -5.29 -29.03
C ALA A 392 2.66 -6.52 -28.28
N GLY A 393 1.76 -7.29 -27.69
CA GLY A 393 2.13 -8.54 -27.05
C GLY A 393 0.99 -9.29 -26.39
N VAL A 394 1.37 -10.33 -25.66
CA VAL A 394 0.46 -11.20 -24.93
C VAL A 394 0.96 -11.39 -23.51
N SER A 395 0.04 -11.56 -22.57
CA SER A 395 0.34 -11.98 -21.22
C SER A 395 -0.50 -13.18 -20.81
N ARG A 396 -0.04 -13.89 -19.79
CA ARG A 396 -0.76 -14.97 -19.15
C ARG A 396 -0.59 -14.88 -17.65
N LEU A 397 -1.71 -14.92 -16.93
CA LEU A 397 -1.69 -15.14 -15.49
C LEU A 397 -1.37 -16.62 -15.23
N LEU A 398 -0.22 -16.88 -14.63
CA LEU A 398 0.28 -18.23 -14.35
C LEU A 398 -0.23 -18.76 -13.01
N TRP A 399 -0.39 -17.86 -12.03
CA TRP A 399 -0.83 -18.19 -10.69
C TRP A 399 -1.39 -16.94 -10.00
N GLN A 400 -2.38 -17.13 -9.12
CA GLN A 400 -2.91 -16.08 -8.25
C GLN A 400 -3.35 -16.67 -6.91
N ASP A 401 -3.12 -15.91 -5.83
CA ASP A 401 -3.73 -16.10 -4.52
C ASP A 401 -4.48 -14.81 -4.15
N ALA A 402 -5.78 -14.81 -4.41
CA ALA A 402 -6.64 -13.65 -4.18
C ALA A 402 -6.74 -13.27 -2.69
N ALA A 403 -6.55 -14.23 -1.77
CA ALA A 403 -6.61 -13.93 -0.32
C ALA A 403 -5.37 -13.17 0.15
N LYS A 404 -4.23 -13.36 -0.52
CA LYS A 404 -2.97 -12.67 -0.22
C LYS A 404 -2.67 -11.53 -1.19
N ASN A 405 -3.56 -11.26 -2.15
CA ASN A 405 -3.36 -10.30 -3.23
C ASN A 405 -2.06 -10.54 -4.03
N GLN A 406 -1.71 -11.82 -4.22
CA GLN A 406 -0.49 -12.24 -4.90
C GLN A 406 -0.80 -12.78 -6.29
N ALA A 407 0.06 -12.48 -7.26
CA ALA A 407 -0.08 -12.99 -8.62
C ALA A 407 1.28 -13.18 -9.30
N LEU A 408 1.33 -14.13 -10.24
CA LEU A 408 2.46 -14.36 -11.14
C LEU A 408 1.98 -14.22 -12.58
N ILE A 409 2.53 -13.25 -13.30
CA ILE A 409 2.17 -12.95 -14.68
C ILE A 409 3.40 -13.12 -15.56
N MET A 410 3.24 -13.81 -16.68
CA MET A 410 4.23 -13.87 -17.75
C MET A 410 3.75 -13.01 -18.91
N GLN A 411 4.64 -12.21 -19.50
CA GLN A 411 4.32 -11.30 -20.60
C GLN A 411 5.39 -11.39 -21.69
N LEU A 412 4.98 -11.61 -22.93
CA LEU A 412 5.84 -11.49 -24.12
C LEU A 412 5.40 -10.24 -24.89
N GLY A 413 6.29 -9.27 -25.02
CA GLY A 413 6.05 -8.01 -25.71
C GLY A 413 7.06 -7.76 -26.82
N HIS A 414 6.63 -7.00 -27.82
CA HIS A 414 7.49 -6.48 -28.87
C HIS A 414 7.22 -4.98 -29.05
N THR A 415 8.28 -4.19 -29.13
CA THR A 415 8.23 -2.75 -29.36
C THR A 415 9.10 -2.39 -30.56
N TYR A 416 8.50 -1.70 -31.53
CA TYR A 416 9.20 -1.03 -32.60
C TYR A 416 9.30 0.47 -32.30
N THR A 417 10.49 1.03 -32.42
CA THR A 417 10.77 2.46 -32.24
C THR A 417 11.31 3.05 -33.54
N ASN A 418 10.71 4.14 -33.99
CA ASN A 418 11.21 4.99 -35.07
C ASN A 418 11.49 6.39 -34.51
N SER A 419 12.75 6.77 -34.43
CA SER A 419 13.21 8.10 -34.00
C SER A 419 13.70 8.86 -35.22
N GLU A 420 13.01 9.92 -35.59
CA GLU A 420 13.39 10.83 -36.67
C GLU A 420 13.88 12.15 -36.07
N SER A 421 14.98 12.66 -36.59
CA SER A 421 15.56 13.93 -36.16
C SER A 421 15.93 14.77 -37.37
N ASN A 422 15.86 16.09 -37.24
CA ASN A 422 16.39 17.00 -38.25
C ASN A 422 17.94 16.99 -38.33
N ILE A 423 18.60 16.24 -37.45
CA ILE A 423 20.02 15.92 -37.51
C ILE A 423 20.16 14.40 -37.68
N ASP A 424 20.72 13.96 -38.81
CA ASP A 424 20.85 12.54 -39.20
C ASP A 424 21.47 11.66 -38.09
N LEU A 425 22.40 12.22 -37.31
CA LEU A 425 23.09 11.55 -36.19
C LEU A 425 22.14 11.02 -35.12
N TYR A 426 20.93 11.58 -34.99
CA TYR A 426 19.96 11.17 -33.96
C TYR A 426 18.77 10.40 -34.55
N THR A 427 18.80 10.09 -35.85
CA THR A 427 17.78 9.29 -36.51
C THR A 427 18.12 7.81 -36.40
N TYR A 428 17.31 7.03 -35.68
CA TYR A 428 17.52 5.60 -35.48
C TYR A 428 16.20 4.82 -35.50
N ARG A 429 16.32 3.52 -35.73
CA ARG A 429 15.21 2.55 -35.59
C ARG A 429 15.68 1.40 -34.75
N LYS A 430 14.76 0.82 -33.97
CA LYS A 430 15.04 -0.41 -33.25
C LYS A 430 13.81 -1.25 -32.96
N ASN A 431 14.04 -2.53 -32.74
CA ASN A 431 13.07 -3.53 -32.35
C ASN A 431 13.53 -4.19 -31.06
N VAL A 432 12.65 -4.18 -30.05
CA VAL A 432 12.90 -4.83 -28.76
C VAL A 432 11.85 -5.89 -28.53
N THR A 433 12.27 -7.13 -28.31
CA THR A 433 11.38 -8.23 -27.90
C THR A 433 11.74 -8.66 -26.49
N GLU A 434 10.78 -8.67 -25.59
CA GLU A 434 11.02 -8.92 -24.17
C GLU A 434 10.04 -9.94 -23.60
N LEU A 435 10.59 -10.89 -22.83
CA LEU A 435 9.84 -11.80 -21.99
C LEU A 435 10.00 -11.39 -20.53
N ASN A 436 8.90 -11.02 -19.88
CA ASN A 436 8.85 -10.63 -18.48
C ASN A 436 8.10 -11.67 -17.64
N LEU A 437 8.62 -11.92 -16.43
CA LEU A 437 7.95 -12.66 -15.37
C LEU A 437 7.81 -11.74 -14.16
N THR A 438 6.58 -11.38 -13.81
CA THR A 438 6.28 -10.44 -12.72
C THR A 438 5.52 -11.15 -11.60
N VAL A 439 6.06 -11.05 -10.38
CA VAL A 439 5.36 -11.40 -9.14
C VAL A 439 4.85 -10.11 -8.50
N SER A 440 3.56 -10.03 -8.19
CA SER A 440 2.99 -9.02 -7.29
C SER A 440 2.71 -9.62 -5.92
N PHE A 441 2.91 -8.86 -4.85
CA PHE A 441 2.70 -9.31 -3.47
C PHE A 441 2.29 -8.19 -2.51
#